data_AF-A0A945FG41-F1
#
_entry.id   AF-A0A945FG41-F1
#
_cell.length_a   1.000
_cell.length_b   1.000
_cell.length_c   1.000
_cell.angle_alpha   90.00
_cell.angle_beta   90.00
_cell.angle_gamma   90.00
#
_symmetry.space_group_name_H-M   'P 1'
#
loop_
_entity.id
_entity.type
_entity.pdbx_description
1 polymer ?
#
loop_
_entity_poly.entity_id
_entity_poly.type
_entity_poly.pdbx_seq_one_letter_code
_entity_poly.pdbx_strand_id
1 'polypeptide(L)'
;MSKLSHYVESAGAILLAIIWISPLLFAFWAAFHSTSDAVNFNITSAWTLDNFRTAWEGAPWLKYFLNTFLLVTIVLIGQFFFTTLAGFAFAKLEFPGKNFVFILVLMQLFILPEVLIVENYAMVSRLGLFDSLFGVGMPYMASAFGIFLMR
;
A
#
# COMPACT_ATOMS: atom_id res chain seq x y z
N MET A 1 35.38 -0.18 -16.74
CA MET A 1 34.53 1.04 -16.77
C MET A 1 35.43 2.23 -16.49
N SER A 2 35.45 3.25 -17.34
CA SER A 2 36.39 4.38 -17.16
C SER A 2 35.94 5.23 -15.96
N LYS A 3 36.87 5.87 -15.25
CA LYS A 3 36.51 6.76 -14.13
C LYS A 3 35.49 7.83 -14.55
N LEU A 4 35.53 8.25 -15.81
CA LEU A 4 34.58 9.20 -16.40
C LEU A 4 33.15 8.64 -16.47
N SER A 5 32.96 7.37 -16.81
CA SER A 5 31.60 6.78 -16.87
C SER A 5 30.95 6.75 -15.50
N HIS A 6 31.71 6.42 -14.45
CA HIS A 6 31.21 6.42 -13.08
C HIS A 6 30.76 7.81 -12.60
N TYR A 7 31.50 8.88 -12.95
CA TYR A 7 31.09 10.24 -12.60
C TYR A 7 29.82 10.68 -13.33
N VAL A 8 29.68 10.32 -14.62
CA VAL A 8 28.47 10.62 -15.40
C VAL A 8 27.25 9.87 -14.85
N GLU A 9 27.41 8.58 -14.55
CA GLU A 9 26.36 7.76 -13.93
C GLU A 9 25.94 8.33 -12.56
N SER A 10 26.91 8.69 -11.71
CA SER A 10 26.63 9.26 -10.38
C SER A 10 25.93 10.61 -10.48
N ALA A 11 26.39 11.50 -11.38
CA ALA A 11 25.76 12.79 -11.60
C ALA A 11 24.34 12.65 -12.14
N GLY A 12 24.12 11.71 -13.08
CA GLY A 12 22.79 11.39 -13.60
C GLY A 12 21.85 10.85 -12.52
N ALA A 13 22.33 9.96 -11.65
CA ALA A 13 21.55 9.43 -10.53
C ALA A 13 21.15 10.52 -9.53
N ILE A 14 22.07 11.44 -9.20
CA ILE A 14 21.78 12.56 -8.29
C ILE A 14 20.74 13.51 -8.91
N LEU A 15 20.88 13.84 -10.21
CA LEU A 15 19.92 14.68 -10.92
C LEU A 15 18.52 14.06 -10.88
N LEU A 16 18.42 12.76 -11.20
CA LEU A 16 17.15 12.03 -11.16
C LEU A 16 16.56 12.01 -9.75
N ALA A 17 17.38 11.80 -8.72
CA ALA A 17 16.92 11.83 -7.34
C ALA A 17 16.34 13.19 -6.95
N ILE A 18 16.98 14.29 -7.36
CA ILE A 18 16.47 15.66 -7.12
C ILE A 18 15.14 15.89 -7.84
N ILE A 19 15.01 15.46 -9.09
CA ILE A 19 13.76 15.58 -9.85
C ILE A 19 12.65 14.77 -9.18
N TRP A 20 12.93 13.54 -8.76
CA TRP A 20 11.98 12.64 -8.11
C TRP A 20 11.49 13.17 -6.76
N ILE A 21 12.36 13.78 -5.95
CA ILE A 21 11.97 14.30 -4.63
C ILE A 21 11.34 15.70 -4.72
N SER A 22 11.50 16.41 -5.84
CA SER A 22 11.01 17.79 -5.99
C SER A 22 9.52 17.99 -5.69
N PRO A 23 8.58 17.09 -6.07
CA PRO A 23 7.17 17.29 -5.74
C PRO A 23 6.91 17.15 -4.24
N LEU A 24 7.69 16.30 -3.54
CA LEU A 24 7.60 16.12 -2.10
C LEU A 24 8.14 17.34 -1.36
N LEU A 25 9.27 17.90 -1.82
CA LEU A 25 9.82 19.15 -1.29
C LEU A 25 8.83 20.31 -1.48
N PHE A 26 8.20 20.39 -2.65
CA PHE A 26 7.16 21.38 -2.91
C PHE A 26 5.94 21.18 -2.00
N ALA A 27 5.44 19.95 -1.85
CA ALA A 27 4.30 19.65 -0.96
C ALA A 27 4.62 19.99 0.50
N PHE A 28 5.84 19.69 0.95
CA PHE A 28 6.31 20.07 2.28
C PHE A 28 6.36 21.59 2.45
N TRP A 29 6.96 22.31 1.51
CA TRP A 29 7.02 23.78 1.54
C TRP A 29 5.60 24.39 1.50
N ALA A 30 4.75 23.96 0.57
CA ALA A 30 3.39 24.44 0.41
C ALA A 30 2.51 24.19 1.65
N ALA A 31 2.76 23.12 2.42
CA ALA A 31 2.04 22.85 3.66
C ALA A 31 2.20 23.97 4.71
N PHE A 32 3.30 24.73 4.68
CA PHE A 32 3.58 25.84 5.59
C PHE A 32 3.28 27.23 5.02
N HIS A 33 2.70 27.33 3.82
CA HIS A 33 2.40 28.62 3.18
C HIS A 33 0.92 28.71 2.82
N SER A 34 0.40 29.93 2.66
CA SER A 34 -0.98 30.12 2.22
C SER A 34 -1.20 29.48 0.84
N THR A 35 -2.42 29.01 0.55
CA THR A 35 -2.72 28.41 -0.77
C THR A 35 -2.38 29.38 -1.92
N SER A 36 -2.64 30.68 -1.74
CA SER A 36 -2.29 31.70 -2.73
C SER A 36 -0.79 31.86 -2.91
N ASP A 37 0.00 31.84 -1.83
CA ASP A 37 1.46 31.98 -1.92
C ASP A 37 2.11 30.72 -2.50
N ALA A 38 1.56 29.54 -2.18
CA ALA A 38 2.04 28.27 -2.70
C ALA A 38 1.83 28.15 -4.22
N VAL A 39 0.64 28.55 -4.71
CA VAL A 39 0.33 28.55 -6.15
C VAL A 39 1.16 29.56 -6.93
N ASN A 40 1.42 30.74 -6.34
CA ASN A 40 2.23 31.79 -6.97
C ASN A 40 3.74 31.61 -6.76
N PHE A 41 4.16 30.53 -6.08
CA PHE A 41 5.56 30.23 -5.77
C PHE A 41 6.31 31.40 -5.09
N ASN A 42 5.64 32.04 -4.13
CA ASN A 42 6.22 33.17 -3.40
C ASN A 42 7.15 32.70 -2.28
N ILE A 43 8.44 32.54 -2.57
CA ILE A 43 9.46 32.00 -1.64
C ILE A 43 9.65 32.87 -0.38
N THR A 44 9.34 34.16 -0.43
CA THR A 44 9.51 35.09 0.70
C THR A 44 8.27 35.20 1.60
N SER A 45 7.23 34.40 1.33
CA SER A 45 6.01 34.39 2.13
C SER A 45 6.25 33.91 3.57
N ALA A 46 5.37 34.32 4.47
CA ALA A 46 5.47 33.95 5.88
C ALA A 46 5.05 32.50 6.10
N TRP A 47 5.75 31.83 7.02
CA TRP A 47 5.39 30.49 7.47
C TRP A 47 4.10 30.54 8.31
N THR A 48 3.17 29.63 8.03
CA THR A 48 1.93 29.45 8.77
C THR A 48 1.68 27.97 9.09
N LEU A 49 0.91 27.73 10.15
CA LEU A 49 0.40 26.41 10.53
C LEU A 49 -1.11 26.26 10.28
N ASP A 50 -1.75 27.26 9.66
CA ASP A 50 -3.20 27.29 9.47
C ASP A 50 -3.71 26.14 8.60
N ASN A 51 -2.91 25.71 7.61
CA ASN A 51 -3.23 24.53 6.80
C ASN A 51 -3.33 23.27 7.66
N PHE A 52 -2.46 23.10 8.66
CA PHE A 52 -2.50 21.94 9.56
C PHE A 52 -3.73 21.98 10.47
N ARG A 53 -4.08 23.16 11.01
CA ARG A 53 -5.32 23.33 11.80
C ARG A 53 -6.55 23.01 10.95
N THR A 54 -6.64 23.62 9.78
CA THR A 54 -7.76 23.41 8.84
C THR A 54 -7.86 21.94 8.42
N ALA A 55 -6.73 21.31 8.10
CA ALA A 55 -6.70 19.89 7.74
C ALA A 55 -7.15 19.03 8.91
N TRP A 56 -6.68 19.28 10.14
CA TRP A 56 -7.04 18.51 11.33
C TRP A 56 -8.53 18.58 11.66
N GLU A 57 -9.17 19.73 11.43
CA GLU A 57 -10.60 19.93 11.63
C GLU A 57 -11.47 19.36 10.50
N GLY A 58 -10.87 19.05 9.34
CA GLY A 58 -11.60 18.60 8.14
C GLY A 58 -12.15 17.17 8.22
N ALA A 59 -11.68 16.34 9.15
CA ALA A 59 -12.14 14.95 9.29
C ALA A 59 -11.83 14.36 10.68
N PRO A 60 -12.53 13.28 11.10
CA PRO A 60 -12.19 12.55 12.31
C PRO A 60 -10.95 11.65 12.08
N TRP A 61 -9.77 12.27 11.90
CA TRP A 61 -8.52 11.59 11.53
C TRP A 61 -8.13 10.44 12.45
N LEU A 62 -8.34 10.60 13.76
CA LEU A 62 -8.03 9.54 14.72
C LEU A 62 -8.89 8.28 14.46
N LYS A 63 -10.17 8.45 14.09
CA LYS A 63 -11.04 7.33 13.73
C LYS A 63 -10.56 6.66 12.45
N TYR A 64 -10.17 7.42 11.44
CA TYR A 64 -9.64 6.87 10.19
C TYR A 64 -8.33 6.12 10.41
N PHE A 65 -7.43 6.69 11.22
CA PHE A 65 -6.19 6.04 11.61
C PHE A 65 -6.44 4.73 12.34
N LEU A 66 -7.34 4.73 13.34
CA LEU A 66 -7.69 3.52 14.08
C LEU A 66 -8.34 2.46 13.17
N ASN A 67 -9.24 2.86 12.26
CA ASN A 67 -9.83 1.96 11.28
C ASN A 67 -8.77 1.29 10.41
N THR A 68 -7.84 2.06 9.84
CA THR A 68 -6.74 1.54 9.02
C THR A 68 -5.81 0.65 9.83
N PHE A 69 -5.44 1.07 11.04
CA PHE A 69 -4.59 0.29 11.92
C PHE A 69 -5.22 -1.06 12.26
N LEU A 70 -6.49 -1.07 12.66
CA LEU A 70 -7.23 -2.29 12.98
C LEU A 70 -7.41 -3.17 11.74
N LEU A 71 -7.76 -2.58 10.59
CA LEU A 71 -7.90 -3.29 9.31
C LEU A 71 -6.60 -4.01 8.94
N VAL A 72 -5.48 -3.28 8.89
CA VAL A 72 -4.17 -3.86 8.54
C VAL A 72 -3.74 -4.92 9.55
N THR A 73 -3.99 -4.70 10.85
CA THR A 73 -3.69 -5.70 11.90
C THR A 73 -4.48 -7.00 11.70
N ILE A 74 -5.78 -6.89 11.43
CA ILE A 74 -6.65 -8.06 11.20
C ILE A 74 -6.22 -8.81 9.94
N VAL A 75 -5.92 -8.10 8.85
CA VAL A 75 -5.41 -8.71 7.61
C VAL A 75 -4.07 -9.40 7.86
N LEU A 76 -3.14 -8.75 8.59
CA LEU A 76 -1.84 -9.31 8.90
C LEU A 76 -1.95 -10.61 9.72
N ILE A 77 -2.79 -10.63 10.75
CA ILE A 77 -3.05 -11.83 11.56
C ILE A 77 -3.62 -12.95 10.68
N GLY A 78 -4.61 -12.63 9.83
CA GLY A 78 -5.18 -13.59 8.88
C GLY A 78 -4.13 -14.14 7.92
N GLN A 79 -3.28 -13.26 7.36
CA GLN A 79 -2.19 -13.65 6.48
C GLN A 79 -1.19 -14.55 7.18
N PHE A 80 -0.72 -14.21 8.38
CA PHE A 80 0.15 -15.11 9.13
C PHE A 80 -0.51 -16.46 9.36
N PHE A 81 -1.78 -16.50 9.72
CA PHE A 81 -2.48 -17.76 9.95
C PHE A 81 -2.61 -18.61 8.67
N PHE A 82 -3.27 -18.10 7.63
CA PHE A 82 -3.55 -18.88 6.42
C PHE A 82 -2.31 -19.14 5.57
N THR A 83 -1.43 -18.15 5.43
CA THR A 83 -0.25 -18.23 4.57
C THR A 83 0.78 -19.19 5.14
N THR A 84 1.00 -19.19 6.46
CA THR A 84 1.97 -20.10 7.07
C THR A 84 1.48 -21.55 7.00
N LEU A 85 0.19 -21.80 7.26
CA LEU A 85 -0.40 -23.13 7.15
C LEU A 85 -0.35 -23.67 5.72
N ALA A 86 -0.77 -22.86 4.74
CA ALA A 86 -0.74 -23.25 3.33
C ALA A 86 0.70 -23.43 2.83
N GLY A 87 1.60 -22.48 3.14
CA GLY A 87 3.02 -22.56 2.81
C GLY A 87 3.68 -23.80 3.39
N PHE A 88 3.44 -24.11 4.67
CA PHE A 88 3.93 -25.33 5.30
C PHE A 88 3.41 -26.60 4.61
N ALA A 89 2.12 -26.66 4.29
CA ALA A 89 1.54 -27.79 3.58
C ALA A 89 2.20 -27.99 2.20
N PHE A 90 2.42 -26.91 1.44
CA PHE A 90 3.11 -26.98 0.15
C PHE A 90 4.63 -27.22 0.27
N ALA A 91 5.28 -26.83 1.36
CA ALA A 91 6.71 -27.04 1.54
C ALA A 91 7.04 -28.45 2.06
N LYS A 92 6.27 -28.96 3.02
CA LYS A 92 6.63 -30.14 3.82
C LYS A 92 5.77 -31.38 3.59
N LEU A 93 4.52 -31.23 3.15
CA LEU A 93 3.63 -32.38 2.93
C LEU A 93 3.66 -32.83 1.47
N GLU A 94 3.57 -34.14 1.27
CA GLU A 94 3.34 -34.76 -0.03
C GLU A 94 1.87 -35.19 -0.12
N PHE A 95 1.15 -34.67 -1.11
CA PHE A 95 -0.26 -35.00 -1.32
C PHE A 95 -0.58 -35.03 -2.83
N PRO A 96 -1.53 -35.88 -3.25
CA PRO A 96 -1.89 -35.97 -4.66
C PRO A 96 -2.46 -34.63 -5.16
N GLY A 97 -2.01 -34.18 -6.34
CA GLY A 97 -2.47 -32.91 -6.94
C GLY A 97 -1.78 -31.64 -6.41
N LYS A 98 -0.78 -31.76 -5.53
CA LYS A 98 -0.03 -30.63 -4.94
C LYS A 98 0.39 -29.54 -5.93
N ASN A 99 0.99 -29.92 -7.05
CA ASN A 99 1.45 -28.95 -8.05
C ASN A 99 0.28 -28.25 -8.76
N PHE A 100 -0.83 -28.96 -9.00
CA PHE A 100 -2.01 -28.37 -9.64
C PHE A 100 -2.66 -27.32 -8.73
N VAL A 101 -2.89 -27.65 -7.45
CA VAL A 101 -3.46 -26.69 -6.49
C VAL A 101 -2.53 -25.49 -6.29
N PHE A 102 -1.21 -25.71 -6.28
CA PHE A 102 -0.26 -24.60 -6.18
C PHE A 102 -0.33 -23.66 -7.38
N ILE A 103 -0.50 -24.18 -8.60
CA ILE A 103 -0.70 -23.35 -9.79
C ILE A 103 -1.98 -22.51 -9.67
N LEU A 104 -3.07 -23.07 -9.12
CA LEU A 104 -4.29 -22.30 -8.87
C LEU A 104 -4.06 -21.15 -7.87
N VAL A 105 -3.22 -21.36 -6.86
CA VAL A 105 -2.82 -20.27 -5.94
C VAL A 105 -2.03 -19.20 -6.70
N LEU A 106 -1.04 -19.59 -7.51
CA LEU A 106 -0.25 -18.63 -8.31
C LEU A 106 -1.09 -17.85 -9.32
N MET A 107 -2.19 -18.42 -9.82
CA MET A 107 -3.08 -17.70 -10.73
C MET A 107 -3.61 -16.39 -10.15
N GLN A 108 -3.76 -16.30 -8.82
CA GLN A 108 -4.18 -15.07 -8.14
C GLN A 108 -3.22 -13.90 -8.44
N LEU A 109 -1.92 -14.16 -8.67
CA LEU A 109 -0.93 -13.12 -8.95
C LEU A 109 -1.12 -12.43 -10.31
N PHE A 110 -1.84 -13.05 -11.24
CA PHE A 110 -2.16 -12.45 -12.54
C PHE A 110 -3.42 -11.59 -12.51
N ILE A 111 -4.24 -11.72 -11.46
CA ILE A 111 -5.51 -11.00 -11.36
C ILE A 111 -5.24 -9.62 -10.75
N LEU A 112 -5.60 -8.58 -11.50
CA LEU A 112 -5.51 -7.20 -11.03
C LEU A 112 -6.51 -6.95 -9.88
N PRO A 113 -6.07 -6.42 -8.73
CA PRO A 113 -6.94 -6.16 -7.58
C PRO A 113 -8.16 -5.28 -7.91
N GLU A 114 -8.03 -4.39 -8.89
CA GLU A 114 -9.07 -3.45 -9.31
C GLU A 114 -10.29 -4.17 -9.88
N VAL A 115 -10.09 -5.27 -10.60
CA VAL A 115 -11.16 -6.09 -11.18
C VAL A 115 -11.94 -6.82 -10.07
N LEU A 116 -11.24 -7.17 -8.98
CA LEU A 116 -11.82 -7.90 -7.86
C LEU A 116 -12.66 -7.02 -6.93
N ILE A 117 -12.62 -5.69 -7.05
CA ILE A 117 -13.35 -4.79 -6.14
C ILE A 117 -14.86 -5.06 -6.18
N VAL A 118 -15.43 -5.19 -7.38
CA VAL A 118 -16.89 -5.42 -7.54
C VAL A 118 -17.29 -6.79 -7.00
N GLU A 119 -16.51 -7.82 -7.30
CA GLU A 119 -16.78 -9.19 -6.86
C GLU A 119 -16.61 -9.34 -5.34
N ASN A 120 -15.56 -8.76 -4.77
CA ASN A 120 -15.35 -8.73 -3.32
C ASN A 120 -16.47 -7.97 -2.62
N TYR A 121 -16.91 -6.84 -3.17
CA TYR A 121 -18.06 -6.11 -2.63
C TYR A 121 -19.33 -6.97 -2.64
N ALA A 122 -19.64 -7.61 -3.76
CA ALA A 122 -20.80 -8.48 -3.89
C ALA A 122 -20.73 -9.66 -2.90
N MET A 123 -19.56 -10.26 -2.73
CA MET A 123 -19.32 -11.33 -1.76
C MET A 123 -19.55 -10.85 -0.32
N VAL A 124 -18.92 -9.75 0.09
CA VAL A 124 -19.03 -9.19 1.44
C VAL A 124 -20.47 -8.80 1.76
N SER A 125 -21.19 -8.23 0.79
CA SER A 125 -22.60 -7.88 0.92
C SER A 125 -23.48 -9.12 1.11
N ARG A 126 -23.28 -10.18 0.30
CA ARG A 126 -24.00 -11.47 0.44
C ARG A 126 -23.74 -12.14 1.78
N LEU A 127 -22.55 -11.99 2.34
CA LEU A 127 -22.18 -12.51 3.65
C LEU A 127 -22.74 -11.68 4.82
N GLY A 128 -23.42 -10.55 4.56
CA GLY A 128 -23.93 -9.65 5.60
C GLY A 128 -22.83 -8.91 6.35
N LEU A 129 -21.62 -8.85 5.79
CA LEU A 129 -20.44 -8.22 6.39
C LEU A 129 -20.18 -6.81 5.85
N PHE A 130 -21.17 -6.25 5.16
CA PHE A 130 -21.12 -4.88 4.66
C PHE A 130 -20.90 -3.88 5.81
N ASP A 131 -20.16 -2.80 5.51
CA ASP A 131 -19.80 -1.75 6.48
C ASP A 131 -19.06 -2.25 7.74
N SER A 132 -18.24 -3.31 7.60
CA SER A 132 -17.42 -3.85 8.69
C SER A 132 -15.94 -3.93 8.32
N LEU A 133 -15.05 -3.64 9.28
CA LEU A 133 -13.60 -3.77 9.09
C LEU A 133 -13.19 -5.18 8.70
N PHE A 134 -13.85 -6.19 9.29
CA PHE A 134 -13.62 -7.59 8.95
C PHE A 134 -14.05 -7.92 7.52
N GLY A 135 -15.22 -7.43 7.08
CA GLY A 135 -15.68 -7.61 5.70
C GLY A 135 -14.73 -6.99 4.69
N VAL A 136 -14.19 -5.81 4.96
CA VAL A 136 -13.20 -5.15 4.08
C VAL A 136 -11.88 -5.94 4.04
N GLY A 137 -11.41 -6.45 5.19
CA GLY A 137 -10.13 -7.15 5.27
C GLY A 137 -10.16 -8.61 4.80
N MET A 138 -11.29 -9.29 4.94
CA MET A 138 -11.45 -10.73 4.68
C MET A 138 -10.86 -11.19 3.33
N PRO A 139 -11.14 -10.54 2.18
CA PRO A 139 -10.64 -11.00 0.88
C PRO A 139 -9.11 -11.00 0.78
N TYR A 140 -8.43 -10.23 1.62
CA TYR A 140 -6.98 -10.03 1.59
C TYR A 140 -6.23 -10.86 2.64
N MET A 141 -6.94 -11.65 3.45
CA MET A 141 -6.35 -12.49 4.51
C MET A 141 -5.54 -13.68 3.96
N ALA A 142 -5.78 -14.10 2.72
CA ALA A 142 -4.95 -15.10 2.04
C ALA A 142 -4.16 -14.44 0.91
N SER A 143 -2.85 -14.60 0.93
CA SER A 143 -1.95 -14.01 -0.06
C SER A 143 -1.23 -15.10 -0.84
N ALA A 144 -1.54 -15.25 -2.13
CA ALA A 144 -0.78 -16.14 -3.01
C ALA A 144 0.71 -15.82 -3.04
N PHE A 145 1.08 -14.54 -2.98
CA PHE A 145 2.48 -14.12 -2.93
C PHE A 145 3.16 -14.63 -1.65
N GLY A 146 2.49 -14.47 -0.50
CA GLY A 146 2.97 -15.00 0.76
C GLY A 146 3.11 -16.53 0.73
N ILE A 147 2.14 -17.24 0.16
CA ILE A 147 2.15 -18.72 0.11
C ILE A 147 3.29 -19.18 -0.80
N PHE A 148 3.51 -18.49 -1.91
CA PHE A 148 4.62 -18.76 -2.82
C PHE A 148 5.98 -18.56 -2.14
N LEU A 149 6.15 -17.47 -1.39
CA LEU A 149 7.42 -17.16 -0.72
C LEU A 149 7.77 -18.16 0.40
N MET A 150 6.75 -18.72 1.07
CA MET A 150 6.92 -19.67 2.18
C MET A 150 7.16 -21.12 1.72
N ARG A 151 6.91 -21.43 0.45
CA ARG A 151 7.16 -22.75 -0.14
C ARG A 151 8.63 -22.89 -0.54
#